data_AF-I4N1J7-F1
#
_entry.id   AF-I4N1J7-F1
#
_cell.length_a   1.000
_cell.length_b   1.000
_cell.length_c   1.000
_cell.angle_alpha   90.00
_cell.angle_beta   90.00
_cell.angle_gamma   90.00
#
_symmetry.space_group_name_H-M   'P 1'
#
loop_
_entity.id
_entity.type
_entity.pdbx_description
1 polymer ?
#
loop_
_entity_poly.entity_id
_entity_poly.type
_entity_poly.pdbx_seq_one_letter_code
_entity_poly.pdbx_strand_id
1 'polypeptide(L)'
;MKPEPAKRSLLACALTLPLAFAAHADLGSDTAKAMQASYDATPQNCDGRPAYGCSGTLLRVTKPSDKYFTWNNNPKAVEKGGISFSYMRADAPITALAESARSGYTLAPVLQRPAGTMKYRPLCAYPTDGDTWTRDKAGCGDNSLTPAIKENRCDKLGIHTAEQWVSHYRNSPQPFAPDAWQGNKDQRFIAQCGFDVRDKVEMPGAENFYQALRVMQLMNDRPFAWNEIIVAAWDESRFKELPIQSFFYIKGNAGGREDAQHVQRQWHQQTGKFIPVIQIQLPDAGSKARFDYHRDDQAIIANG
;
A
#
# COMPACT_ATOMS: atom_id res chain seq x y z
N MET A 1 76.22 33.09 -36.74
CA MET A 1 75.25 32.73 -35.69
C MET A 1 73.97 32.28 -36.37
N LYS A 2 73.60 31.00 -36.25
CA LYS A 2 72.30 30.46 -36.72
C LYS A 2 71.37 30.35 -35.50
N PRO A 3 70.07 30.69 -35.60
CA PRO A 3 69.14 30.43 -34.51
C PRO A 3 68.55 29.01 -34.65
N GLU A 4 68.46 28.33 -33.51
CA GLU A 4 67.84 27.00 -33.31
C GLU A 4 66.30 27.08 -33.38
N PRO A 5 65.59 26.03 -33.83
CA PRO A 5 64.14 25.99 -33.79
C PRO A 5 63.62 25.46 -32.44
N ALA A 6 62.66 26.17 -31.86
CA ALA A 6 61.99 25.79 -30.61
C ALA A 6 61.11 24.54 -30.80
N LYS A 7 61.35 23.51 -29.97
CA LYS A 7 60.48 22.32 -29.86
C LYS A 7 59.18 22.70 -29.13
N ARG A 8 58.04 22.56 -29.82
CA ARG A 8 56.70 22.60 -29.20
C ARG A 8 56.34 21.20 -28.70
N SER A 9 56.34 21.00 -27.38
CA SER A 9 55.74 19.82 -26.75
C SER A 9 54.21 19.97 -26.74
N LEU A 10 53.51 19.07 -27.43
CA LEU A 10 52.07 18.91 -27.33
C LEU A 10 51.74 18.13 -26.05
N LEU A 11 51.17 18.79 -25.05
CA LEU A 11 50.51 18.12 -23.92
C LEU A 11 49.20 17.52 -24.44
N ALA A 12 49.14 16.19 -24.53
CA ALA A 12 47.88 15.47 -24.70
C ALA A 12 47.12 15.51 -23.36
N CYS A 13 46.09 16.36 -23.29
CA CYS A 13 45.15 16.37 -22.17
C CYS A 13 44.19 15.19 -22.36
N ALA A 14 44.44 14.07 -21.68
CA ALA A 14 43.50 12.96 -21.62
C ALA A 14 42.28 13.41 -20.80
N LEU A 15 41.20 13.83 -21.48
CA LEU A 15 39.89 13.98 -20.86
C LEU A 15 39.39 12.60 -20.43
N THR A 16 39.60 12.25 -19.16
CA THR A 16 38.84 11.21 -18.49
C THR A 16 37.40 11.71 -18.33
N LEU A 17 36.47 11.21 -19.15
CA LEU A 17 35.04 11.40 -18.90
C LEU A 17 34.71 10.71 -17.55
N PRO A 18 34.14 11.42 -16.56
CA PRO A 18 33.66 10.76 -15.37
C PRO A 18 32.45 9.91 -15.76
N LEU A 19 32.50 8.61 -15.45
CA LEU A 19 31.31 7.77 -15.53
C LEU A 19 30.26 8.30 -14.55
N ALA A 20 29.14 8.78 -15.09
CA ALA A 20 27.98 9.24 -14.31
C ALA A 20 27.24 8.04 -13.69
N PHE A 21 27.61 7.66 -12.46
CA PHE A 21 26.98 6.57 -11.70
C PHE A 21 25.86 7.03 -10.74
N ALA A 22 25.37 8.28 -10.83
CA ALA A 22 24.66 8.93 -9.71
C ALA A 22 23.12 9.07 -9.83
N ALA A 23 22.49 8.87 -10.99
CA ALA A 23 21.10 9.31 -11.19
C ALA A 23 20.01 8.40 -10.57
N HIS A 24 20.27 7.10 -10.39
CA HIS A 24 19.22 6.12 -10.05
C HIS A 24 19.20 5.64 -8.59
N ALA A 25 20.36 5.70 -7.92
CA ALA A 25 20.39 5.59 -6.46
C ALA A 25 19.55 6.71 -5.81
N ASP A 26 19.38 7.83 -6.51
CA ASP A 26 18.50 8.94 -6.13
C ASP A 26 17.04 8.50 -6.13
N LEU A 27 16.50 7.94 -7.22
CA LEU A 27 15.08 7.55 -7.30
C LEU A 27 14.66 6.52 -6.22
N GLY A 28 15.48 5.50 -5.98
CA GLY A 28 15.20 4.51 -4.93
C GLY A 28 15.22 5.12 -3.53
N SER A 29 16.25 5.93 -3.24
CA SER A 29 16.38 6.63 -1.97
C SER A 29 15.27 7.68 -1.77
N ASP A 30 14.88 8.39 -2.82
CA ASP A 30 13.82 9.39 -2.79
C ASP A 30 12.45 8.75 -2.62
N THR A 31 12.22 7.59 -3.24
CA THR A 31 11.02 6.79 -2.99
C THR A 31 10.93 6.41 -1.52
N ALA A 32 12.03 5.90 -0.92
CA ALA A 32 12.07 5.56 0.50
C ALA A 32 11.79 6.79 1.39
N LYS A 33 12.43 7.93 1.12
CA LYS A 33 12.18 9.20 1.83
C LYS A 33 10.73 9.67 1.69
N ALA A 34 10.15 9.60 0.49
CA ALA A 34 8.77 10.00 0.23
C ALA A 34 7.77 9.08 0.95
N MET A 35 8.02 7.77 0.97
CA MET A 35 7.24 6.80 1.73
C MET A 35 7.32 7.08 3.23
N GLN A 36 8.52 7.36 3.76
CA GLN A 36 8.72 7.71 5.16
C GLN A 36 7.98 9.02 5.52
N ALA A 37 8.14 10.07 4.70
CA ALA A 37 7.44 11.35 4.90
C ALA A 37 5.92 11.18 4.85
N SER A 38 5.40 10.38 3.92
CA SER A 38 3.96 10.08 3.82
C SER A 38 3.47 9.34 5.05
N TYR A 39 4.22 8.35 5.54
CA TYR A 39 3.89 7.59 6.75
C TYR A 39 3.90 8.49 8.01
N ASP A 40 4.89 9.36 8.15
CA ASP A 40 5.04 10.26 9.30
C ASP A 40 4.02 11.41 9.31
N ALA A 41 3.51 11.80 8.14
CA ALA A 41 2.47 12.81 8.03
C ALA A 41 1.12 12.26 8.55
N THR A 42 0.55 12.93 9.56
CA THR A 42 -0.74 12.53 10.16
C THR A 42 -1.83 13.61 10.02
N PRO A 43 -2.07 14.16 8.81
CA PRO A 43 -3.17 15.10 8.63
C PRO A 43 -4.52 14.40 8.83
N GLN A 44 -5.51 15.13 9.34
CA GLN A 44 -6.88 14.64 9.42
C GLN A 44 -7.45 14.37 8.02
N ASN A 45 -7.21 15.30 7.08
CA ASN A 45 -7.65 15.24 5.69
C ASN A 45 -6.65 16.00 4.79
N CYS A 46 -6.82 15.90 3.47
CA CYS A 46 -5.98 16.55 2.46
C CYS A 46 -6.78 17.67 1.79
N ASP A 47 -6.91 18.80 2.49
CA ASP A 47 -7.70 19.96 2.06
C ASP A 47 -9.16 19.58 1.73
N GLY A 48 -9.81 18.91 2.68
CA GLY A 48 -11.19 18.42 2.53
C GLY A 48 -11.32 17.09 1.79
N ARG A 49 -10.23 16.49 1.29
CA ARG A 49 -10.19 15.14 0.72
C ARG A 49 -9.74 14.09 1.74
N PRO A 50 -10.06 12.80 1.59
CA PRO A 50 -9.56 11.76 2.47
C PRO A 50 -8.04 11.76 2.61
N ALA A 51 -7.54 11.47 3.82
CA ALA A 51 -6.12 11.52 4.16
C ALA A 51 -5.22 10.59 3.31
N TYR A 52 -5.76 9.53 2.70
CA TYR A 52 -5.05 8.71 1.72
C TYR A 52 -4.64 9.48 0.45
N GLY A 53 -5.13 10.71 0.28
CA GLY A 53 -4.76 11.61 -0.80
C GLY A 53 -3.33 12.15 -0.68
N CYS A 54 -2.83 12.35 0.53
CA CYS A 54 -1.58 13.09 0.79
C CYS A 54 -0.73 12.49 1.92
N SER A 55 -1.19 11.39 2.54
CA SER A 55 -0.47 10.74 3.65
C SER A 55 -0.71 9.23 3.66
N GLY A 56 0.15 8.55 4.41
CA GLY A 56 0.23 7.11 4.56
C GLY A 56 0.62 6.37 3.28
N THR A 57 0.77 5.06 3.40
CA THR A 57 1.13 4.17 2.30
C THR A 57 0.12 3.04 2.21
N LEU A 58 -0.36 2.73 1.00
CA LEU A 58 -1.15 1.53 0.73
C LEU A 58 -0.24 0.37 0.38
N LEU A 59 -0.45 -0.79 1.00
CA LEU A 59 0.33 -2.01 0.79
C LEU A 59 -0.60 -3.10 0.26
N ARG A 60 -0.31 -3.60 -0.94
CA ARG A 60 -0.90 -4.84 -1.45
C ARG A 60 0.05 -5.98 -1.17
N VAL A 61 -0.38 -6.91 -0.34
CA VAL A 61 0.32 -8.18 -0.16
C VAL A 61 0.04 -9.12 -1.33
N THR A 62 1.06 -9.84 -1.77
CA THR A 62 0.94 -10.73 -2.93
C THR A 62 1.86 -11.93 -2.80
N LYS A 63 1.56 -12.98 -3.57
CA LYS A 63 2.46 -14.12 -3.77
C LYS A 63 2.95 -14.11 -5.23
N PRO A 64 4.23 -13.82 -5.50
CA PRO A 64 4.74 -13.82 -6.86
C PRO A 64 4.70 -15.21 -7.51
N SER A 65 4.63 -15.25 -8.83
CA SER A 65 4.62 -16.48 -9.63
C SER A 65 5.15 -16.22 -11.04
N ASP A 66 5.57 -17.26 -11.73
CA ASP A 66 5.84 -17.24 -13.18
C ASP A 66 4.58 -17.42 -14.02
N LYS A 67 3.46 -17.83 -13.41
CA LYS A 67 2.21 -18.14 -14.11
C LYS A 67 1.29 -16.93 -14.31
N TYR A 68 1.53 -15.86 -13.56
CA TYR A 68 0.74 -14.63 -13.60
C TYR A 68 1.61 -13.46 -13.12
N PHE A 69 1.20 -12.24 -13.45
CA PHE A 69 1.85 -11.04 -12.94
C PHE A 69 1.23 -10.60 -11.62
N THR A 70 2.08 -10.18 -10.69
CA THR A 70 1.70 -9.82 -9.32
C THR A 70 0.72 -8.64 -9.24
N TRP A 71 0.74 -7.75 -10.24
CA TRP A 71 -0.15 -6.59 -10.35
C TRP A 71 -1.42 -6.88 -11.14
N ASN A 72 -1.66 -8.12 -11.57
CA ASN A 72 -2.95 -8.52 -12.11
C ASN A 72 -3.92 -8.77 -10.96
N ASN A 73 -5.19 -8.53 -11.22
CA ASN A 73 -6.28 -8.83 -10.31
C ASN A 73 -6.44 -10.36 -10.25
N ASN A 74 -6.66 -10.89 -9.05
CA ASN A 74 -7.10 -12.29 -8.97
C ASN A 74 -8.56 -12.39 -9.49
N PRO A 75 -9.01 -13.58 -9.95
CA PRO A 75 -10.33 -13.73 -10.55
C PRO A 75 -11.48 -13.21 -9.67
N LYS A 76 -11.39 -13.41 -8.35
CA LYS A 76 -12.41 -12.93 -7.42
C LYS A 76 -12.43 -11.40 -7.31
N ALA A 77 -11.27 -10.74 -7.35
CA ALA A 77 -11.18 -9.29 -7.36
C ALA A 77 -11.79 -8.69 -8.63
N VAL A 78 -11.65 -9.38 -9.77
CA VAL A 78 -12.36 -9.03 -11.02
C VAL A 78 -13.86 -9.19 -10.84
N GLU A 79 -14.31 -10.35 -10.35
CA GLU A 79 -15.73 -10.67 -10.13
C GLU A 79 -16.43 -9.63 -9.23
N LYS A 80 -15.87 -9.34 -8.05
CA LYS A 80 -16.48 -8.38 -7.13
C LYS A 80 -16.19 -6.92 -7.48
N GLY A 81 -15.11 -6.64 -8.24
CA GLY A 81 -14.71 -5.30 -8.63
C GLY A 81 -13.88 -4.54 -7.58
N GLY A 82 -13.22 -5.22 -6.65
CA GLY A 82 -12.47 -4.61 -5.55
C GLY A 82 -11.27 -5.43 -5.08
N ILE A 83 -10.24 -4.72 -4.61
CA ILE A 83 -8.93 -5.27 -4.25
C ILE A 83 -8.56 -4.74 -2.88
N SER A 84 -8.10 -5.64 -2.02
CA SER A 84 -7.73 -5.35 -0.65
C SER A 84 -6.31 -4.81 -0.53
N PHE A 85 -6.14 -3.76 0.25
CA PHE A 85 -4.85 -3.19 0.63
C PHE A 85 -4.86 -2.97 2.15
N SER A 86 -3.69 -3.06 2.79
CA SER A 86 -3.51 -2.44 4.09
C SER A 86 -3.08 -0.98 3.91
N TYR A 87 -3.29 -0.16 4.94
CA TYR A 87 -2.87 1.24 4.98
C TYR A 87 -2.01 1.50 6.22
N MET A 88 -0.87 2.13 6.02
CA MET A 88 0.08 2.45 7.07
C MET A 88 0.23 3.96 7.25
N ARG A 89 0.08 4.42 8.49
CA ARG A 89 0.35 5.79 8.93
C ARG A 89 0.82 5.80 10.38
N ALA A 90 1.63 6.77 10.79
CA ALA A 90 2.29 6.78 12.10
C ALA A 90 1.32 6.78 13.30
N ASP A 91 0.14 7.37 13.16
CA ASP A 91 -0.93 7.41 14.17
C ASP A 91 -2.00 6.32 13.95
N ALA A 92 -1.79 5.41 13.00
CA ALA A 92 -2.67 4.28 12.72
C ALA A 92 -1.80 3.06 12.33
N PRO A 93 -0.95 2.57 13.24
CA PRO A 93 0.01 1.52 12.93
C PRO A 93 -0.68 0.18 12.68
N ILE A 94 -0.08 -0.60 11.79
CA ILE A 94 -0.30 -2.04 11.64
C ILE A 94 1.01 -2.74 11.99
N THR A 95 0.97 -3.79 12.80
CA THR A 95 2.17 -4.50 13.27
C THR A 95 2.38 -5.85 12.59
N ALA A 96 1.43 -6.27 11.76
CA ALA A 96 1.52 -7.43 10.90
C ALA A 96 0.78 -7.18 9.58
N LEU A 97 0.97 -8.08 8.61
CA LEU A 97 0.20 -8.12 7.38
C LEU A 97 -0.69 -9.37 7.37
N ALA A 98 -1.78 -9.33 6.61
CA ALA A 98 -2.67 -10.47 6.44
C ALA A 98 -1.93 -11.72 5.96
N GLU A 99 -2.36 -12.89 6.46
CA GLU A 99 -1.79 -14.22 6.13
C GLU A 99 -0.27 -14.35 6.36
N SER A 100 0.30 -13.57 7.27
CA SER A 100 1.76 -13.52 7.48
C SER A 100 2.54 -13.22 6.20
N ALA A 101 1.93 -12.43 5.30
CA ALA A 101 2.55 -12.07 4.04
C ALA A 101 3.85 -11.31 4.26
N ARG A 102 4.81 -11.56 3.35
CA ARG A 102 6.20 -11.11 3.48
C ARG A 102 6.63 -10.09 2.42
N SER A 103 5.83 -9.89 1.38
CA SER A 103 6.18 -9.08 0.21
C SER A 103 4.95 -8.62 -0.55
N GLY A 104 5.16 -7.65 -1.44
CA GLY A 104 4.10 -7.11 -2.28
C GLY A 104 4.51 -5.84 -3.00
N TYR A 105 3.53 -4.97 -3.24
CA TYR A 105 3.78 -3.65 -3.82
C TYR A 105 3.01 -2.56 -3.09
N THR A 106 3.48 -1.33 -3.21
CA THR A 106 2.85 -0.17 -2.57
C THR A 106 2.36 0.85 -3.58
N LEU A 107 1.32 1.59 -3.20
CA LEU A 107 0.84 2.75 -3.94
C LEU A 107 1.13 4.02 -3.13
N ALA A 108 1.61 5.05 -3.81
CA ALA A 108 1.74 6.39 -3.26
C ALA A 108 0.36 6.98 -2.91
N PRO A 109 0.28 7.97 -2.00
CA PRO A 109 -0.94 8.75 -1.81
C PRO A 109 -1.50 9.28 -3.14
N VAL A 110 -2.83 9.32 -3.27
CA VAL A 110 -3.50 9.55 -4.56
C VAL A 110 -3.06 10.84 -5.26
N LEU A 111 -2.78 11.90 -4.51
CA LEU A 111 -2.36 13.21 -5.02
C LEU A 111 -0.83 13.32 -5.24
N GLN A 112 -0.08 12.34 -4.75
CA GLN A 112 1.39 12.25 -4.87
C GLN A 112 1.83 11.10 -5.79
N ARG A 113 0.89 10.46 -6.48
CA ARG A 113 1.17 9.39 -7.44
C ARG A 113 2.19 9.84 -8.51
N PRO A 114 3.02 8.92 -9.03
CA PRO A 114 3.94 9.26 -10.11
C PRO A 114 3.21 9.88 -11.31
N ALA A 115 3.80 10.88 -11.95
CA ALA A 115 3.21 11.56 -13.10
C ALA A 115 2.85 10.57 -14.22
N GLY A 116 1.74 10.80 -14.92
CA GLY A 116 1.27 9.94 -16.02
C GLY A 116 0.68 8.59 -15.62
N THR A 117 0.58 8.28 -14.31
CA THR A 117 -0.12 7.08 -13.83
C THR A 117 -1.64 7.26 -13.79
N MET A 118 -2.39 6.19 -13.55
CA MET A 118 -3.83 6.25 -13.31
C MET A 118 -4.13 6.70 -11.88
N LYS A 119 -5.27 7.38 -11.68
CA LYS A 119 -5.81 7.66 -10.34
C LYS A 119 -6.56 6.43 -9.84
N TYR A 120 -6.02 5.71 -8.85
CA TYR A 120 -6.74 4.63 -8.17
C TYR A 120 -7.84 5.18 -7.27
N ARG A 121 -8.81 4.33 -6.90
CA ARG A 121 -10.04 4.75 -6.21
C ARG A 121 -10.32 3.90 -4.97
N PRO A 122 -9.92 4.34 -3.77
CA PRO A 122 -10.41 3.74 -2.53
C PRO A 122 -11.94 3.84 -2.44
N LEU A 123 -12.57 2.75 -2.00
CA LEU A 123 -14.02 2.56 -1.96
C LEU A 123 -14.54 2.55 -0.53
N CYS A 124 -13.97 1.69 0.31
CA CYS A 124 -14.30 1.60 1.72
C CYS A 124 -13.06 1.29 2.57
N ALA A 125 -13.16 1.58 3.86
CA ALA A 125 -12.14 1.26 4.85
C ALA A 125 -12.75 0.50 6.04
N TYR A 126 -12.04 -0.55 6.43
CA TYR A 126 -12.26 -1.34 7.62
C TYR A 126 -11.10 -1.09 8.58
N PRO A 127 -11.34 -0.62 9.82
CA PRO A 127 -10.28 -0.37 10.80
C PRO A 127 -9.50 -1.63 11.23
N THR A 128 -10.06 -2.81 10.96
CA THR A 128 -9.43 -4.12 11.11
C THR A 128 -9.67 -4.96 9.85
N ASP A 129 -9.35 -6.27 9.84
CA ASP A 129 -9.67 -7.16 8.72
C ASP A 129 -11.18 -7.14 8.46
N GLY A 130 -11.60 -6.89 7.22
CA GLY A 130 -13.00 -6.81 6.84
C GLY A 130 -13.58 -8.13 6.37
N ASP A 131 -12.80 -9.20 6.24
CA ASP A 131 -13.14 -10.42 5.49
C ASP A 131 -13.71 -10.09 4.10
N THR A 132 -13.09 -9.13 3.41
CA THR A 132 -13.69 -8.60 2.18
C THR A 132 -13.75 -9.62 1.05
N TRP A 133 -13.06 -10.76 1.19
CA TRP A 133 -13.15 -11.88 0.27
C TRP A 133 -14.59 -12.38 0.13
N THR A 134 -15.38 -12.41 1.20
CA THR A 134 -16.74 -12.97 1.25
C THR A 134 -17.84 -11.91 1.17
N ARG A 135 -17.47 -10.66 0.88
CA ARG A 135 -18.39 -9.51 0.82
C ARG A 135 -18.82 -9.12 -0.59
N ASP A 136 -20.05 -8.63 -0.71
CA ASP A 136 -20.61 -8.06 -1.94
C ASP A 136 -20.11 -6.61 -2.19
N LYS A 137 -20.59 -5.99 -3.30
CA LYS A 137 -20.33 -4.58 -3.66
C LYS A 137 -18.85 -4.19 -3.60
N ALA A 138 -18.02 -4.92 -4.34
CA ALA A 138 -16.55 -4.77 -4.34
C ALA A 138 -15.86 -5.09 -3.01
N GLY A 139 -16.54 -5.74 -2.08
CA GLY A 139 -16.04 -5.99 -0.73
C GLY A 139 -16.43 -4.89 0.26
N CYS A 140 -17.37 -4.01 -0.08
CA CYS A 140 -17.80 -2.87 0.73
C CYS A 140 -19.26 -2.98 1.22
N GLY A 141 -19.85 -4.17 1.16
CA GLY A 141 -21.20 -4.42 1.63
C GLY A 141 -21.29 -5.65 2.53
N ASP A 142 -22.35 -6.42 2.37
CA ASP A 142 -22.74 -7.49 3.29
C ASP A 142 -21.86 -8.73 3.09
N ASN A 143 -21.59 -9.45 4.17
CA ASN A 143 -20.79 -10.68 4.19
C ASN A 143 -21.69 -11.91 4.02
N SER A 144 -21.38 -12.77 3.04
CA SER A 144 -22.19 -13.97 2.78
C SER A 144 -22.18 -15.00 3.90
N LEU A 145 -21.21 -14.92 4.82
CA LEU A 145 -21.09 -15.82 5.98
C LEU A 145 -22.00 -15.44 7.16
N THR A 146 -22.58 -14.24 7.12
CA THR A 146 -23.44 -13.71 8.19
C THR A 146 -24.79 -13.23 7.64
N PRO A 147 -25.54 -14.08 6.92
CA PRO A 147 -26.76 -13.67 6.20
C PRO A 147 -27.88 -13.16 7.11
N ALA A 148 -27.82 -13.42 8.42
CA ALA A 148 -28.78 -12.92 9.41
C ALA A 148 -28.45 -11.49 9.90
N ILE A 149 -27.28 -10.95 9.55
CA ILE A 149 -26.81 -9.62 9.96
C ILE A 149 -26.76 -8.73 8.73
N LYS A 150 -27.19 -7.49 8.89
CA LYS A 150 -27.05 -6.47 7.86
C LYS A 150 -25.88 -5.58 8.21
N GLU A 151 -24.69 -5.87 7.67
CA GLU A 151 -23.49 -5.10 7.96
C GLU A 151 -23.51 -3.74 7.26
N ASN A 152 -23.91 -3.70 5.99
CA ASN A 152 -23.92 -2.55 5.09
C ASN A 152 -22.71 -1.60 5.28
N ARG A 153 -22.86 -0.35 4.85
CA ARG A 153 -21.94 0.73 5.18
C ARG A 153 -22.33 1.38 6.50
N CYS A 154 -21.33 1.89 7.22
CA CYS A 154 -21.55 2.45 8.55
C CYS A 154 -22.58 3.60 8.56
N ASP A 155 -22.61 4.44 7.53
CA ASP A 155 -23.60 5.53 7.41
C ASP A 155 -25.04 5.02 7.34
N LYS A 156 -25.26 3.84 6.76
CA LYS A 156 -26.59 3.20 6.69
C LYS A 156 -27.03 2.58 8.01
N LEU A 157 -26.11 2.42 8.95
CA LEU A 157 -26.38 1.99 10.32
C LEU A 157 -26.43 3.18 11.31
N GLY A 158 -26.30 4.43 10.83
CA GLY A 158 -26.22 5.61 11.67
C GLY A 158 -24.90 5.73 12.44
N ILE A 159 -23.86 5.01 11.99
CA ILE A 159 -22.52 5.02 12.57
C ILE A 159 -21.67 5.99 11.76
N HIS A 160 -21.30 7.11 12.38
CA HIS A 160 -20.55 8.20 11.78
C HIS A 160 -19.25 8.51 12.51
N THR A 161 -19.07 8.05 13.75
CA THR A 161 -17.83 8.28 14.51
C THR A 161 -17.13 6.99 14.91
N ALA A 162 -15.85 7.10 15.24
CA ALA A 162 -15.05 5.99 15.75
C ALA A 162 -15.59 5.45 17.08
N GLU A 163 -16.06 6.31 17.97
CA GLU A 163 -16.66 5.92 19.24
C GLU A 163 -17.95 5.13 19.02
N GLN A 164 -18.79 5.56 18.08
CA GLN A 164 -20.00 4.82 17.68
C GLN A 164 -19.62 3.46 17.09
N TRP A 165 -18.60 3.41 16.22
CA TRP A 165 -18.13 2.15 15.63
C TRP A 165 -17.59 1.19 16.70
N VAL A 166 -16.72 1.66 17.60
CA VAL A 166 -16.14 0.85 18.68
C VAL A 166 -17.23 0.34 19.63
N SER A 167 -18.19 1.20 19.98
CA SER A 167 -19.33 0.82 20.80
C SER A 167 -20.18 -0.24 20.11
N HIS A 168 -20.52 -0.03 18.83
CA HIS A 168 -21.28 -1.01 18.03
C HIS A 168 -20.54 -2.35 17.96
N TYR A 169 -19.27 -2.34 17.56
CA TYR A 169 -18.45 -3.55 17.44
C TYR A 169 -18.36 -4.33 18.75
N ARG A 170 -18.10 -3.64 19.88
CA ARG A 170 -17.94 -4.31 21.20
C ARG A 170 -19.26 -4.86 21.74
N ASN A 171 -20.39 -4.19 21.47
CA ASN A 171 -21.71 -4.58 21.97
C ASN A 171 -22.45 -5.54 21.03
N SER A 172 -21.98 -5.73 19.79
CA SER A 172 -22.54 -6.74 18.89
C SER A 172 -22.25 -8.15 19.39
N PRO A 173 -23.21 -9.10 19.28
CA PRO A 173 -22.98 -10.50 19.58
C PRO A 173 -21.97 -11.10 18.58
N GLN A 174 -21.30 -12.18 18.98
CA GLN A 174 -20.51 -12.98 18.05
C GLN A 174 -21.45 -13.55 16.96
N PRO A 175 -21.15 -13.33 15.67
CA PRO A 175 -21.97 -13.89 14.60
C PRO A 175 -21.84 -15.42 14.57
N PHE A 176 -22.92 -16.10 14.21
CA PHE A 176 -22.86 -17.52 13.88
C PHE A 176 -22.40 -17.66 12.42
N ALA A 177 -21.13 -18.05 12.23
CA ALA A 177 -20.53 -18.28 10.92
C ALA A 177 -19.63 -19.53 10.97
N PRO A 178 -20.19 -20.74 10.84
CA PRO A 178 -19.43 -21.99 10.99
C PRO A 178 -18.35 -22.17 9.90
N ASP A 179 -18.57 -21.60 8.72
CA ASP A 179 -17.64 -21.66 7.59
C ASP A 179 -16.59 -20.54 7.61
N ALA A 180 -16.66 -19.62 8.58
CA ALA A 180 -15.65 -18.57 8.74
C ALA A 180 -14.32 -19.14 9.23
N TRP A 181 -13.23 -18.45 8.88
CA TRP A 181 -11.91 -18.79 9.36
C TRP A 181 -11.83 -18.64 10.89
N GLN A 182 -11.55 -19.74 11.58
CA GLN A 182 -11.56 -19.83 13.04
C GLN A 182 -10.24 -19.42 13.71
N GLY A 183 -9.30 -18.84 12.96
CA GLY A 183 -7.99 -18.42 13.51
C GLY A 183 -8.04 -17.14 14.34
N ASN A 184 -9.20 -16.46 14.42
CA ASN A 184 -9.46 -15.38 15.35
C ASN A 184 -10.58 -15.74 16.32
N LYS A 185 -10.39 -15.47 17.61
CA LYS A 185 -11.43 -15.70 18.63
C LYS A 185 -12.58 -14.69 18.54
N ASP A 186 -12.31 -13.50 18.04
CA ASP A 186 -13.31 -12.46 17.90
C ASP A 186 -13.83 -12.44 16.47
N GLN A 187 -14.91 -13.18 16.24
CA GLN A 187 -15.55 -13.31 14.93
C GLN A 187 -16.38 -12.07 14.55
N ARG A 188 -16.55 -11.06 15.42
CA ARG A 188 -17.34 -9.86 15.08
C ARG A 188 -16.77 -9.08 13.88
N PHE A 189 -15.51 -9.29 13.51
CA PHE A 189 -14.90 -8.70 12.32
C PHE A 189 -15.64 -9.04 11.02
N ILE A 190 -16.19 -10.24 10.87
CA ILE A 190 -16.93 -10.60 9.63
C ILE A 190 -18.27 -9.85 9.53
N ALA A 191 -18.81 -9.41 10.67
CA ALA A 191 -20.10 -8.71 10.82
C ALA A 191 -19.96 -7.19 11.03
N GLN A 192 -18.75 -6.62 10.89
CA GLN A 192 -18.54 -5.19 11.04
C GLN A 192 -19.04 -4.39 9.83
N CYS A 193 -19.42 -3.13 10.04
CA CYS A 193 -19.65 -2.18 8.93
C CYS A 193 -18.33 -1.58 8.43
N GLY A 194 -18.28 -1.26 7.13
CA GLY A 194 -17.17 -0.51 6.51
C GLY A 194 -17.52 0.97 6.32
N PHE A 195 -16.52 1.86 6.47
CA PHE A 195 -16.67 3.28 6.18
C PHE A 195 -16.64 3.52 4.67
N ASP A 196 -17.55 4.34 4.12
CA ASP A 196 -17.49 4.78 2.72
C ASP A 196 -16.49 5.93 2.56
N VAL A 197 -15.38 5.67 1.89
CA VAL A 197 -14.25 6.62 1.85
C VAL A 197 -14.04 7.24 0.47
N ARG A 198 -15.02 7.09 -0.43
CA ARG A 198 -14.92 7.60 -1.80
C ARG A 198 -14.83 9.13 -1.79
N ASP A 199 -13.80 9.66 -2.47
CA ASP A 199 -13.59 11.09 -2.74
C ASP A 199 -14.63 11.60 -3.76
N LYS A 200 -15.82 11.98 -3.28
CA LYS A 200 -16.87 12.65 -4.07
C LYS A 200 -17.46 13.80 -3.26
N VAL A 201 -17.78 14.90 -3.95
CA VAL A 201 -18.35 16.13 -3.35
C VAL A 201 -19.58 15.83 -2.48
N GLU A 202 -20.46 14.95 -2.93
CA GLU A 202 -21.72 14.62 -2.25
C GLU A 202 -21.59 13.64 -1.08
N MET A 203 -20.37 13.27 -0.68
CA MET A 203 -20.16 12.29 0.38
C MET A 203 -19.09 12.77 1.37
N PRO A 204 -19.28 12.54 2.68
CA PRO A 204 -18.30 12.90 3.71
C PRO A 204 -17.13 11.90 3.73
N GLY A 205 -16.58 11.53 2.57
CA GLY A 205 -15.54 10.50 2.45
C GLY A 205 -14.27 10.84 3.24
N ALA A 206 -13.94 12.14 3.34
CA ALA A 206 -12.80 12.60 4.12
C ALA A 206 -12.98 12.36 5.62
N GLU A 207 -14.17 12.72 6.13
CA GLU A 207 -14.54 12.50 7.52
C GLU A 207 -14.66 11.00 7.83
N ASN A 208 -15.33 10.23 6.97
CA ASN A 208 -15.46 8.78 7.13
C ASN A 208 -14.09 8.09 7.20
N PHE A 209 -13.12 8.49 6.36
CA PHE A 209 -11.78 7.92 6.42
C PHE A 209 -11.04 8.34 7.70
N TYR A 210 -11.18 9.59 8.13
CA TYR A 210 -10.64 10.03 9.41
C TYR A 210 -11.20 9.20 10.58
N GLN A 211 -12.50 8.92 10.58
CA GLN A 211 -13.14 8.11 11.62
C GLN A 211 -12.66 6.65 11.58
N ALA A 212 -12.38 6.09 10.40
CA ALA A 212 -11.74 4.77 10.31
C ALA A 212 -10.35 4.74 10.97
N LEU A 213 -9.54 5.80 10.81
CA LEU A 213 -8.23 5.93 11.45
C LEU A 213 -8.35 6.16 12.96
N ARG A 214 -9.35 6.94 13.39
CA ARG A 214 -9.69 7.14 14.80
C ARG A 214 -10.05 5.83 15.51
N VAL A 215 -10.75 4.90 14.85
CA VAL A 215 -10.98 3.56 15.42
C VAL A 215 -9.65 2.86 15.72
N MET A 216 -8.68 2.92 14.81
CA MET A 216 -7.36 2.31 15.02
C MET A 216 -6.60 2.94 16.20
N GLN A 217 -6.84 4.23 16.49
CA GLN A 217 -6.25 4.95 17.63
C GLN A 217 -6.95 4.63 18.95
N LEU A 218 -8.27 4.44 18.93
CA LEU A 218 -9.08 4.21 20.12
C LEU A 218 -9.11 2.73 20.54
N MET A 219 -8.89 1.81 19.59
CA MET A 219 -8.99 0.37 19.79
C MET A 219 -7.65 -0.30 19.51
N ASN A 220 -6.79 -0.36 20.53
CA ASN A 220 -5.51 -1.08 20.44
C ASN A 220 -5.69 -2.61 20.51
N ASP A 221 -6.82 -3.08 21.02
CA ASP A 221 -7.23 -4.48 21.11
C ASP A 221 -8.05 -4.95 19.89
N ARG A 222 -7.79 -4.37 18.70
CA ARG A 222 -8.40 -4.80 17.44
C ARG A 222 -8.19 -6.31 17.23
N PRO A 223 -9.16 -7.00 16.61
CA PRO A 223 -9.05 -8.44 16.38
C PRO A 223 -7.85 -8.78 15.51
N PHE A 224 -7.44 -7.87 14.60
CA PHE A 224 -6.26 -8.05 13.76
C PHE A 224 -5.26 -6.91 13.92
N ALA A 225 -3.99 -7.26 13.76
CA ALA A 225 -2.85 -6.33 13.75
C ALA A 225 -2.75 -5.50 12.45
N TRP A 226 -3.65 -5.71 11.49
CA TRP A 226 -3.78 -4.94 10.25
C TRP A 226 -5.17 -4.34 10.09
N ASN A 227 -5.29 -3.44 9.11
CA ASN A 227 -6.55 -2.88 8.61
C ASN A 227 -6.77 -3.33 7.16
N GLU A 228 -7.91 -2.95 6.60
CA GLU A 228 -8.23 -3.25 5.22
C GLU A 228 -8.91 -2.07 4.51
N ILE A 229 -8.33 -1.61 3.42
CA ILE A 229 -8.90 -0.63 2.50
C ILE A 229 -9.17 -1.32 1.18
N ILE A 230 -10.38 -1.18 0.68
CA ILE A 230 -10.74 -1.66 -0.65
C ILE A 230 -10.46 -0.58 -1.67
N VAL A 231 -9.65 -0.90 -2.66
CA VAL A 231 -9.45 -0.10 -3.88
C VAL A 231 -10.24 -0.76 -5.01
N ALA A 232 -10.91 0.04 -5.84
CA ALA A 232 -11.61 -0.46 -7.01
C ALA A 232 -10.66 -1.26 -7.92
N ALA A 233 -11.14 -2.39 -8.44
CA ALA A 233 -10.40 -3.12 -9.45
C ALA A 233 -10.14 -2.26 -10.68
N TRP A 234 -8.94 -2.37 -11.24
CA TRP A 234 -8.55 -1.69 -12.47
C TRP A 234 -8.69 -2.61 -13.68
N ASP A 235 -8.77 -1.98 -14.85
CA ASP A 235 -8.62 -2.67 -16.12
C ASP A 235 -7.18 -3.17 -16.27
N GLU A 236 -7.00 -4.48 -16.32
CA GLU A 236 -5.68 -5.13 -16.41
C GLU A 236 -4.95 -4.77 -17.71
N SER A 237 -5.66 -4.41 -18.78
CA SER A 237 -5.03 -3.95 -20.02
C SER A 237 -4.25 -2.65 -19.82
N ARG A 238 -4.58 -1.88 -18.77
CA ARG A 238 -3.94 -0.61 -18.40
C ARG A 238 -2.90 -0.76 -17.30
N PHE A 239 -2.41 -1.97 -17.02
CA PHE A 239 -1.47 -2.21 -15.92
C PHE A 239 -0.23 -1.29 -15.93
N LYS A 240 0.24 -0.86 -17.11
CA LYS A 240 1.39 0.06 -17.28
C LYS A 240 1.17 1.46 -16.69
N GLU A 241 -0.08 1.80 -16.41
CA GLU A 241 -0.50 3.03 -15.76
C GLU A 241 -0.63 2.90 -14.25
N LEU A 242 -0.47 1.69 -13.67
CA LEU A 242 -0.61 1.52 -12.23
C LEU A 242 0.37 2.42 -11.45
N PRO A 243 -0.09 3.10 -10.40
CA PRO A 243 0.74 4.02 -9.62
C PRO A 243 1.56 3.29 -8.56
N ILE A 244 2.19 2.18 -8.94
CA ILE A 244 3.10 1.45 -8.07
C ILE A 244 4.33 2.31 -7.83
N GLN A 245 4.60 2.64 -6.57
CA GLN A 245 5.78 3.42 -6.19
C GLN A 245 6.95 2.52 -5.76
N SER A 246 6.66 1.33 -5.22
CA SER A 246 7.68 0.36 -4.84
C SER A 246 7.16 -1.06 -4.84
N PHE A 247 8.07 -2.02 -5.07
CA PHE A 247 7.91 -3.37 -4.57
C PHE A 247 8.48 -3.41 -3.16
N PHE A 248 7.94 -4.25 -2.29
CA PHE A 248 8.40 -4.30 -0.90
C PHE A 248 8.58 -5.71 -0.40
N TYR A 249 9.40 -5.80 0.65
CA TYR A 249 9.45 -6.96 1.51
C TYR A 249 9.56 -6.54 2.98
N ILE A 250 9.09 -7.39 3.89
CA ILE A 250 9.17 -7.14 5.33
C ILE A 250 10.51 -7.61 5.87
N LYS A 251 11.21 -6.71 6.58
CA LYS A 251 12.48 -7.00 7.25
C LYS A 251 12.35 -8.23 8.17
N GLY A 252 13.32 -9.14 8.09
CA GLY A 252 13.35 -10.35 8.92
C GLY A 252 12.48 -11.51 8.43
N ASN A 253 11.68 -11.34 7.36
CA ASN A 253 10.92 -12.43 6.76
C ASN A 253 11.70 -13.09 5.61
N ALA A 254 12.07 -14.36 5.81
CA ALA A 254 12.81 -15.14 4.82
C ALA A 254 12.04 -15.30 3.49
N GLY A 255 12.74 -15.15 2.36
CA GLY A 255 12.15 -15.22 1.03
C GLY A 255 11.46 -13.95 0.55
N GLY A 256 11.22 -12.97 1.44
CA GLY A 256 10.50 -11.75 1.07
C GLY A 256 11.26 -10.88 0.06
N ARG A 257 12.59 -10.76 0.24
CA ARG A 257 13.44 -10.00 -0.68
C ARG A 257 13.47 -10.66 -2.06
N GLU A 258 13.60 -11.97 -2.11
CA GLU A 258 13.63 -12.75 -3.35
C GLU A 258 12.30 -12.62 -4.12
N ASP A 259 11.18 -12.64 -3.39
CA ASP A 259 9.85 -12.36 -3.93
C ASP A 259 9.76 -10.95 -4.53
N ALA A 260 10.20 -9.91 -3.81
CA ALA A 260 10.13 -8.53 -4.30
C ALA A 260 11.04 -8.31 -5.53
N GLN A 261 12.23 -8.91 -5.52
CA GLN A 261 13.15 -8.93 -6.65
C GLN A 261 12.57 -9.64 -7.88
N HIS A 262 11.81 -10.72 -7.67
CA HIS A 262 11.10 -11.42 -8.74
C HIS A 262 10.12 -10.49 -9.45
N VAL A 263 9.28 -9.81 -8.67
CA VAL A 263 8.30 -8.87 -9.23
C VAL A 263 8.99 -7.69 -9.91
N GLN A 264 10.09 -7.18 -9.35
CA GLN A 264 10.88 -6.11 -9.97
C GLN A 264 11.39 -6.51 -11.35
N ARG A 265 11.95 -7.72 -11.50
CA ARG A 265 12.41 -8.24 -12.81
C ARG A 265 11.26 -8.35 -13.80
N GLN A 266 10.14 -8.95 -13.39
CA GLN A 266 8.97 -9.09 -14.24
C GLN A 266 8.44 -7.73 -14.70
N TRP A 267 8.28 -6.77 -13.78
CA TRP A 267 7.80 -5.43 -14.12
C TRP A 267 8.70 -4.73 -15.13
N HIS A 268 10.01 -4.78 -14.90
CA HIS A 268 10.99 -4.19 -15.81
C HIS A 268 10.95 -4.86 -17.19
N GLN A 269 10.83 -6.18 -17.27
CA GLN A 269 10.68 -6.90 -18.54
C GLN A 269 9.41 -6.50 -19.30
N GLN A 270 8.29 -6.25 -18.60
CA GLN A 270 7.01 -5.92 -19.22
C GLN A 270 6.86 -4.45 -19.61
N THR A 271 7.58 -3.56 -18.94
CA THR A 271 7.35 -2.11 -19.04
C THR A 271 8.58 -1.30 -19.42
N GLY A 272 9.79 -1.84 -19.23
CA GLY A 272 11.05 -1.10 -19.29
C GLY A 272 11.23 -0.09 -18.15
N LYS A 273 10.28 0.01 -17.20
CA LYS A 273 10.34 0.98 -16.11
C LYS A 273 11.01 0.38 -14.89
N PHE A 274 11.86 1.16 -14.24
CA PHE A 274 12.41 0.82 -12.93
C PHE A 274 11.43 1.20 -11.82
N ILE A 275 11.19 0.28 -10.89
CA ILE A 275 10.48 0.51 -9.62
C ILE A 275 11.38 -0.07 -8.52
N PRO A 276 11.70 0.69 -7.46
CA PRO A 276 12.61 0.21 -6.43
C PRO A 276 11.97 -0.86 -5.55
N VAL A 277 12.80 -1.79 -5.09
CA VAL A 277 12.51 -2.67 -3.95
C VAL A 277 12.83 -1.90 -2.67
N ILE A 278 11.87 -1.81 -1.75
CA ILE A 278 11.98 -1.14 -0.46
C ILE A 278 11.81 -2.16 0.66
N GLN A 279 12.77 -2.21 1.58
CA GLN A 279 12.63 -2.96 2.82
C GLN A 279 11.69 -2.18 3.75
N ILE A 280 10.65 -2.85 4.26
CA ILE A 280 9.76 -2.27 5.26
C ILE A 280 10.05 -2.94 6.60
N GLN A 281 10.41 -2.15 7.60
CA GLN A 281 10.33 -2.57 8.99
C GLN A 281 8.97 -2.13 9.53
N LEU A 282 8.14 -3.11 9.92
CA LEU A 282 6.86 -2.83 10.59
C LEU A 282 7.11 -2.22 11.98
N PRO A 283 6.20 -1.36 12.48
CA PRO A 283 6.30 -0.81 13.82
C PRO A 283 6.15 -1.92 14.87
N ASP A 284 6.79 -1.72 16.02
CA ASP A 284 6.66 -2.55 17.22
C ASP A 284 6.38 -1.67 18.45
N ALA A 285 6.42 -2.27 19.66
CA ALA A 285 6.19 -1.55 20.90
C ALA A 285 7.30 -0.51 21.14
N GLY A 286 7.06 0.72 20.68
CA GLY A 286 7.93 1.88 20.89
C GLY A 286 8.69 2.34 19.65
N SER A 287 8.58 1.66 18.51
CA SER A 287 9.18 2.12 17.25
C SER A 287 8.16 2.35 16.13
N LYS A 288 8.47 3.34 15.30
CA LYS A 288 7.73 3.65 14.07
C LYS A 288 8.19 2.71 12.95
N ALA A 289 7.32 2.54 11.95
CA ALA A 289 7.72 1.88 10.71
C ALA A 289 8.89 2.60 10.04
N ARG A 290 9.75 1.84 9.37
CA ARG A 290 10.83 2.38 8.52
C ARG A 290 10.76 1.84 7.11
N PHE A 291 11.11 2.69 6.15
CA PHE A 291 11.17 2.39 4.73
C PHE A 291 12.61 2.61 4.27
N ASP A 292 13.32 1.53 4.00
CA ASP A 292 14.75 1.55 3.71
C ASP A 292 15.01 1.08 2.27
N TYR A 293 15.79 1.87 1.53
CA TYR A 293 16.30 1.47 0.21
C TYR A 293 17.71 0.93 0.36
N HIS A 294 17.94 -0.30 -0.11
CA HIS A 294 19.27 -0.87 -0.24
C HIS A 294 19.55 -1.19 -1.70
N ARG A 295 20.72 -0.76 -2.19
CA ARG A 295 21.15 -1.05 -3.57
C ARG A 295 21.24 -2.55 -3.83
N ASP A 296 21.70 -3.31 -2.83
CA ASP A 296 21.89 -4.76 -2.94
C ASP A 296 20.57 -5.54 -2.93
N ASP A 297 19.45 -4.89 -2.59
CA ASP A 297 18.13 -5.50 -2.68
C ASP A 297 17.54 -5.43 -4.10
N GLN A 298 18.14 -4.65 -5.00
CA GLN A 298 17.64 -4.48 -6.36
C GLN A 298 18.11 -5.62 -7.28
N ALA A 299 17.18 -6.26 -7.97
CA ALA A 299 17.48 -7.24 -9.02
C ALA A 299 17.66 -6.62 -10.40
N ILE A 300 17.18 -5.39 -10.59
CA ILE A 300 17.42 -4.58 -11.78
C ILE A 300 18.25 -3.38 -11.36
N ILE A 301 19.36 -3.17 -12.05
CA ILE A 301 20.11 -1.92 -11.96
C ILE A 301 19.53 -1.02 -13.05
N ALA A 302 19.00 0.13 -12.67
CA ALA A 302 18.46 1.07 -13.65
C ALA A 302 19.58 1.51 -14.59
N ASN A 303 19.42 1.21 -15.88
CA ASN A 303 20.36 1.65 -16.91
C ASN A 303 20.14 3.15 -17.17
N GLY A 304 21.25 3.89 -17.23
CA GLY A 304 21.33 5.32 -17.55
C GLY A 304 20.68 5.68 -18.88
#